data_AF-A0A3E0DWN4-F1
#
_entry.id   AF-A0A3E0DWN4-F1
#
_cell.length_a   1.000
_cell.length_b   1.000
_cell.length_c   1.000
_cell.angle_alpha   90.00
_cell.angle_beta   90.00
_cell.angle_gamma   90.00
#
_symmetry.space_group_name_H-M   'P 1'
#
loop_
_entity.id
_entity.type
_entity.pdbx_description
1 polymer ?
#
loop_
_entity_poly.entity_id
_entity_poly.type
_entity_poly.pdbx_seq_one_letter_code
_entity_poly.pdbx_strand_id
1 'polypeptide(L)' 'MVPQLWVALDAMPLTGNGKLDKKSLPNPDSSELSSKEYVAPRNETERQLAEIWQNLLGLEQVGIHDNF' A
#
# COMPACT_ATOMS: atom_id res chain seq x y z
N MET A 1 -4.15 7.92 -12.65
CA MET A 1 -3.47 8.32 -11.40
C MET A 1 -4.10 7.54 -10.25
N VAL A 2 -3.31 6.91 -9.37
CA VAL A 2 -3.79 6.10 -8.22
C VAL A 2 -3.20 6.65 -6.92
N PRO A 3 -4.01 6.94 -5.87
CA PRO A 3 -3.50 7.41 -4.58
C PRO A 3 -2.68 6.35 -3.84
N GLN A 4 -1.60 6.77 -3.18
CA GLN A 4 -0.72 5.88 -2.42
C GLN A 4 -1.23 5.59 -1.00
N LEU A 5 -1.98 6.53 -0.40
CA LEU A 5 -2.50 6.42 0.96
C LEU A 5 -3.97 6.81 0.99
N TRP A 6 -4.71 6.12 1.86
CA TRP A 6 -6.11 6.38 2.15
C TRP A 6 -6.26 6.56 3.65
N VAL A 7 -6.87 7.67 4.08
CA VAL A 7 -7.11 7.95 5.49
C VAL A 7 -8.62 7.99 5.72
N ALA A 8 -9.11 7.10 6.56
CA ALA A 8 -10.53 7.09 6.94
C ALA A 8 -10.82 8.29 7.86
N LEU A 9 -11.90 9.00 7.57
CA LEU A 9 -12.41 10.12 8.38
C LEU A 9 -13.88 9.86 8.67
N ASP A 10 -14.27 9.98 9.93
CA ASP A 10 -15.69 9.89 10.32
C ASP A 10 -16.50 11.07 9.77
N ALA A 11 -15.86 12.25 9.66
CA ALA A 11 -16.47 13.45 9.10
C ALA A 11 -15.43 14.32 8.37
N MET A 12 -15.88 15.03 7.34
CA MET A 12 -15.04 16.01 6.64
C MET A 12 -14.89 17.28 7.47
N PRO A 13 -13.67 17.79 7.68
CA PRO A 13 -13.47 19.06 8.37
C PRO A 13 -13.98 20.21 7.50
N LEU A 14 -14.90 21.01 8.02
CA LEU A 14 -15.45 22.16 7.32
C LEU A 14 -15.07 23.45 8.05
N THR A 15 -14.79 24.50 7.28
CA THR A 15 -14.70 25.88 7.75
C THR A 15 -16.06 26.39 8.23
N GLY A 16 -16.10 27.51 8.96
CA GLY A 16 -17.36 28.11 9.44
C GLY A 16 -18.40 28.45 8.35
N ASN A 17 -17.97 28.54 7.08
CA ASN A 17 -18.84 28.77 5.93
C ASN A 17 -19.20 27.46 5.18
N GLY A 18 -18.94 26.28 5.77
CA GLY A 18 -19.29 24.98 5.21
C GLY A 18 -18.39 24.47 4.07
N LYS A 19 -17.29 25.17 3.75
CA LYS A 19 -16.29 24.69 2.78
C LYS A 19 -15.30 23.75 3.45
N LEU A 20 -14.76 22.78 2.70
CA LEU A 20 -13.70 21.88 3.19
C LEU A 20 -12.49 22.65 3.73
N ASP A 21 -12.12 22.39 4.99
CA ASP A 21 -10.89 22.87 5.59
C ASP A 21 -9.74 21.88 5.38
N LYS A 22 -9.02 22.06 4.28
CA LYS A 22 -7.90 21.19 3.91
C LYS A 22 -6.74 21.23 4.91
N LYS A 23 -6.59 22.29 5.70
CA LYS A 23 -5.48 22.43 6.66
C LYS A 23 -5.71 21.58 7.91
N SER A 24 -6.97 21.29 8.20
CA SER A 24 -7.37 20.44 9.33
C SER A 24 -7.44 18.96 8.97
N LEU A 25 -7.16 18.58 7.71
CA LEU A 25 -7.02 17.17 7.35
C LEU A 25 -5.81 16.58 8.09
N PRO A 26 -5.93 15.37 8.65
CA PRO A 26 -4.80 14.72 9.30
C PRO A 26 -3.69 14.46 8.27
N ASN A 27 -2.45 14.61 8.72
CA ASN A 27 -1.31 14.17 7.93
C ASN A 27 -1.32 12.65 7.87
N PRO A 28 -1.25 12.04 6.68
CA PRO A 28 -1.18 10.60 6.57
C PRO A 28 0.16 10.11 7.13
N ASP A 29 0.15 9.04 7.91
CA ASP A 29 1.37 8.44 8.43
C ASP A 29 2.13 7.78 7.27
N SER A 30 3.28 8.35 6.91
CA SER A 30 4.10 7.84 5.82
C SER A 30 4.99 6.67 6.23
N SER A 31 5.02 6.29 7.50
CA SER A 31 5.78 5.11 7.94
C SER A 31 5.25 3.81 7.31
N GLU A 32 3.94 3.72 7.08
CA GLU A 32 3.31 2.57 6.41
C GLU A 32 3.70 2.41 4.93
N LEU A 33 4.17 3.48 4.27
CA LEU A 33 4.66 3.40 2.89
C LEU A 33 6.00 2.66 2.79
N SER A 34 6.79 2.62 3.87
CA SER A 34 8.15 2.09 3.83
C SER A 34 8.23 0.60 4.15
N SER A 35 7.21 0.03 4.76
CA SER A 35 7.15 -1.38 5.14
C SER A 35 6.30 -2.16 4.13
N LYS A 36 6.87 -2.44 2.95
CA LYS A 36 6.40 -3.60 2.17
C LYS A 36 6.83 -4.85 2.92
N GLU A 37 5.98 -5.29 3.82
CA GLU A 37 6.22 -6.50 4.59
C GLU A 37 6.22 -7.70 3.62
N TYR A 38 7.23 -8.56 3.75
CA TYR A 38 7.27 -9.79 2.97
C TYR A 38 6.06 -10.65 3.35
N VAL A 39 5.26 -11.01 2.35
CA VAL A 39 4.14 -11.95 2.51
C VAL A 39 4.42 -13.18 1.67
N ALA A 40 4.56 -14.33 2.35
CA ALA A 40 4.83 -15.60 1.72
C ALA A 40 3.63 -16.10 0.87
N PRO A 41 3.89 -16.86 -0.21
CA PRO A 41 2.85 -17.54 -0.97
C PRO A 41 1.97 -18.44 -0.10
N ARG A 42 0.66 -18.30 -0.22
CA ARG A 42 -0.35 -18.97 0.62
C ARG A 42 -0.97 -20.18 -0.06
N ASN A 43 -0.89 -20.27 -1.37
CA ASN A 43 -1.43 -21.37 -2.16
C ASN A 43 -0.47 -21.78 -3.30
N GLU A 44 -0.83 -22.86 -3.98
CA GLU A 44 0.01 -23.45 -5.03
C GLU A 44 0.25 -22.49 -6.20
N THR A 45 -0.78 -21.75 -6.61
CA THR A 45 -0.67 -20.77 -7.71
C THR A 45 0.27 -19.62 -7.34
N GLU A 46 0.14 -19.07 -6.13
CA GLU A 46 1.03 -18.02 -5.62
C GLU A 46 2.49 -18.52 -5.54
N ARG A 47 2.70 -19.79 -5.15
CA ARG A 47 4.05 -20.37 -5.08
C ARG A 47 4.69 -20.47 -6.45
N GLN A 48 3.97 -21.01 -7.44
CA GLN A 48 4.46 -21.14 -8.81
C GLN A 48 4.81 -19.78 -9.40
N LEU A 49 3.98 -18.75 -9.17
CA LEU A 49 4.26 -17.39 -9.61
C LEU A 49 5.51 -16.81 -8.94
N ALA A 50 5.66 -16.97 -7.62
CA ALA A 50 6.83 -16.49 -6.90
C ALA A 50 8.12 -17.16 -7.42
N GLU A 51 8.11 -18.48 -7.67
CA GLU A 51 9.26 -19.20 -8.23
C GLU A 51 9.62 -18.69 -9.64
N ILE A 52 8.62 -18.44 -10.50
CA ILE A 52 8.85 -17.87 -11.83
C ILE A 52 9.56 -16.52 -11.71
N TRP A 53 9.09 -15.65 -10.82
CA TRP A 53 9.69 -14.32 -10.61
C TRP A 53 11.09 -14.40 -10.00
N GLN A 54 11.32 -15.27 -9.02
CA GLN A 54 12.64 -15.51 -8.44
C GLN A 54 13.64 -15.94 -9.51
N ASN A 55 13.25 -16.90 -10.36
CA ASN A 55 14.12 -17.40 -11.44
C ASN A 55 14.38 -16.34 -12.52
N LEU A 56 13.35 -15.57 -12.89
CA LEU A 56 13.47 -14.55 -13.95
C LEU A 56 14.32 -13.36 -13.51
N LEU A 57 14.17 -12.94 -12.25
CA LEU A 57 14.81 -11.74 -11.71
C LEU A 57 16.10 -12.04 -10.94
N GLY A 58 16.40 -13.32 -10.68
CA GLY A 58 17.55 -13.74 -9.88
C GLY A 58 17.45 -13.33 -8.40
N LEU A 59 16.24 -13.23 -7.87
CA LEU A 59 15.98 -12.84 -6.48
C LEU A 59 15.84 -14.07 -5.59
N GLU A 60 16.43 -14.04 -4.40
CA GLU A 60 16.32 -15.14 -3.43
C GLU A 60 14.90 -15.26 -2.85
N GLN A 61 14.18 -14.14 -2.73
CA GLN A 61 12.86 -14.09 -2.12
C GLN A 61 11.95 -13.13 -2.90
N VAL A 62 10.75 -13.59 -3.23
CA VAL A 62 9.68 -12.79 -3.82
C VAL A 62 8.41 -12.99 -2.99
N GLY A 63 7.85 -11.89 -2.49
CA GLY A 63 6.58 -11.83 -1.80
C GLY A 63 5.40 -11.63 -2.77
N ILE A 64 4.20 -12.01 -2.33
CA ILE A 64 3.01 -11.93 -3.19
C ILE A 64 2.53 -10.50 -3.49
N HIS A 65 3.01 -9.51 -2.75
CA HIS A 65 2.72 -8.09 -2.95
C HIS A 65 3.90 -7.32 -3.57
N ASP A 66 4.97 -8.01 -3.95
CA ASP A 66 6.08 -7.40 -4.66
C ASP A 66 5.64 -6.98 -6.06
N ASN A 67 6.26 -5.92 -6.56
CA ASN A 67 5.93 -5.32 -7.84
C ASN A 67 7.24 -5.06 -8.59
N PHE A 68 7.28 -5.47 -9.86
CA PHE A 68 8.45 -5.47 -10.73
C PHE A 68 8.11 -4.83 -12.08
#